data_AF-A0A6I3GT90-F1
#
_entry.id   AF-A0A6I3GT90-F1
#
_cell.length_a   1.000
_cell.length_b   1.000
_cell.length_c   1.000
_cell.angle_alpha   90.00
_cell.angle_beta   90.00
_cell.angle_gamma   90.00
#
_symmetry.space_group_name_H-M   'P 1'
#
loop_
_entity.id
_entity.type
_entity.pdbx_description
1 polymer ?
#
loop_
_entity_poly.entity_id
_entity_poly.type
_entity_poly.pdbx_seq_one_letter_code
_entity_poly.pdbx_strand_id
1 'polypeptide(L)' 'MKSAIGIDIGGTGIKGALVNLKKGELATERLRFDTPDGGKPESVVELVIKLVKQIDAPKDTPIGICFPAPVKNGV' A
#
# COMPACT_ATOMS: atom_id res chain seq x y z
N MET A 1 9.82 16.00 6.71
CA MET A 1 9.04 15.00 7.50
C MET A 1 9.44 13.63 7.00
N LYS A 2 9.76 12.66 7.87
CA LYS A 2 10.07 11.30 7.40
C LYS A 2 8.76 10.54 7.23
N SER A 3 8.39 10.25 5.98
CA SER A 3 7.15 9.57 5.63
C SER A 3 7.41 8.39 4.70
N ALA A 4 6.46 7.46 4.68
CA ALA A 4 6.39 6.37 3.72
C ALA A 4 4.92 6.11 3.37
N ILE A 5 4.68 5.53 2.20
CA ILE A 5 3.37 4.96 1.88
C ILE A 5 3.35 3.54 2.43
N GLY A 6 2.33 3.21 3.22
CA GLY A 6 2.08 1.84 3.65
C GLY A 6 0.96 1.23 2.81
N ILE A 7 1.19 0.04 2.27
CA ILE A 7 0.19 -0.78 1.57
C ILE A 7 -0.04 -2.08 2.34
N ASP A 8 -1.30 -2.47 2.51
CA ASP A 8 -1.73 -3.72 3.14
C ASP A 8 -2.59 -4.51 2.16
N ILE A 9 -2.05 -5.62 1.62
CA ILE A 9 -2.74 -6.50 0.68
C ILE A 9 -3.40 -7.63 1.49
N GLY A 10 -4.70 -7.51 1.72
CA GLY A 10 -5.52 -8.55 2.36
C GLY A 10 -6.30 -9.39 1.35
N GLY A 11 -6.88 -10.49 1.82
CA GLY A 11 -7.72 -11.37 0.99
C GLY A 11 -9.04 -10.73 0.53
N THR A 12 -9.55 -9.74 1.28
CA THR A 12 -10.84 -9.07 0.98
C THR A 12 -10.68 -7.60 0.62
N GLY A 13 -9.54 -6.98 0.91
CA GLY A 13 -9.30 -5.60 0.52
C GLY A 13 -7.84 -5.22 0.57
N ILE A 14 -7.49 -4.28 -0.31
CA ILE A 14 -6.17 -3.67 -0.42
C ILE A 14 -6.30 -2.24 0.11
N LYS A 15 -5.46 -1.88 1.07
CA LYS A 15 -5.49 -0.59 1.75
C LYS A 15 -4.17 0.14 1.60
N GLY A 16 -4.21 1.47 1.70
CA GLY A 16 -2.99 2.23 1.88
C GLY A 16 -3.20 3.66 2.34
N ALA A 17 -2.14 4.24 2.86
CA ALA A 17 -2.11 5.60 3.40
C ALA A 17 -0.68 6.13 3.45
N LEU A 18 -0.52 7.45 3.56
CA LEU A 18 0.74 8.05 3.97
C LEU A 18 0.92 7.85 5.48
N VAL A 19 2.13 7.50 5.91
CA VAL A 19 2.48 7.24 7.30
C VAL A 19 3.55 8.22 7.77
N ASN A 20 3.35 8.81 8.95
CA ASN A 20 4.38 9.57 9.65
C ASN A 20 5.29 8.60 10.41
N LEU A 21 6.49 8.35 9.89
CA LEU A 21 7.43 7.39 10.48
C LEU A 21 8.03 7.85 11.82
N LYS A 22 7.95 9.13 12.15
CA LYS A 22 8.42 9.64 13.45
C LYS A 22 7.40 9.37 14.56
N LYS A 23 6.10 9.47 14.24
CA LYS A 23 5.01 9.28 15.22
C LYS A 23 4.42 7.87 15.22
N GLY A 24 4.58 7.12 14.14
CA GLY A 24 3.94 5.80 13.97
C GLY A 24 2.45 5.90 13.67
N GLU A 25 2.01 7.01 13.07
CA GLU A 25 0.59 7.32 12.84
C GLU A 25 0.32 7.52 11.36
N LEU A 26 -0.94 7.32 10.94
CA LEU A 26 -1.38 7.70 9.60
C LEU A 26 -1.33 9.22 9.45
N ALA A 27 -0.70 9.70 8.38
CA ALA A 27 -0.63 11.11 8.02
C ALA A 27 -1.79 11.54 7.10
N THR A 28 -2.51 10.56 6.52
CA THR A 28 -3.70 10.74 5.70
C THR A 28 -4.77 9.72 6.13
N GLU A 29 -6.01 9.95 5.72
CA GLU A 29 -7.02 8.88 5.74
C GLU A 29 -6.56 7.67 4.92
N ARG A 30 -7.03 6.49 5.31
CA ARG A 30 -6.75 5.26 4.57
C ARG A 30 -7.67 5.16 3.35
N LEU A 31 -7.09 4.83 2.21
CA LEU A 31 -7.83 4.40 1.03
C LEU A 31 -7.99 2.88 1.07
N ARG A 32 -9.10 2.38 0.53
CA ARG A 32 -9.38 0.94 0.43
C ARG A 32 -10.08 0.62 -0.90
N PHE A 33 -9.61 -0.43 -1.56
CA PHE A 33 -10.31 -1.12 -2.64
C PHE A 33 -10.59 -2.57 -2.22
N ASP A 34 -11.61 -3.18 -2.80
CA ASP A 34 -11.82 -4.63 -2.66
C ASP A 34 -10.74 -5.38 -3.45
N THR A 35 -10.31 -6.53 -2.92
CA THR A 35 -9.34 -7.37 -3.60
C THR A 35 -9.99 -7.99 -4.85
N PRO A 36 -9.32 -8.00 -6.01
CA PRO A 36 -9.90 -8.56 -7.23
C PRO A 36 -10.23 -10.04 -7.08
N ASP A 37 -11.27 -10.50 -7.77
CA ASP A 37 -11.64 -11.91 -7.79
C ASP A 37 -10.45 -12.78 -8.25
N GLY A 38 -10.16 -13.81 -7.45
CA GLY A 38 -9.04 -14.73 -7.69
C GLY A 38 -7.65 -14.16 -7.40
N GLY A 39 -7.52 -12.90 -6.95
CA GLY A 39 -6.26 -12.34 -6.45
C GLY A 39 -5.10 -12.37 -7.46
N LYS A 40 -5.40 -12.27 -8.77
CA LYS A 40 -4.39 -12.37 -9.83
C LYS A 40 -3.32 -11.28 -9.68
N PRO A 41 -2.02 -11.61 -9.83
CA PRO A 41 -0.93 -10.65 -9.61
C PRO A 41 -1.09 -9.34 -10.38
N GLU A 42 -1.46 -9.40 -11.66
CA GLU A 42 -1.60 -8.23 -12.52
C GLU A 42 -2.69 -7.29 -12.01
N SER A 43 -3.85 -7.83 -11.64
CA SER A 43 -4.98 -7.05 -11.10
C SER A 43 -4.66 -6.43 -9.75
N VAL A 44 -3.90 -7.14 -8.90
CA VAL A 44 -3.43 -6.62 -7.61
C VAL A 44 -2.47 -5.45 -7.84
N VAL A 45 -1.52 -5.58 -8.78
CA VAL A 45 -0.55 -4.52 -9.12
C VAL A 45 -1.27 -3.27 -9.65
N GLU A 46 -2.24 -3.42 -10.55
CA GLU A 46 -3.03 -2.30 -11.07
C GLU A 46 -3.74 -1.52 -9.96
N LEU A 47 -4.35 -2.22 -9.00
CA LEU A 47 -4.99 -1.58 -7.84
C LEU A 47 -3.99 -0.90 -6.92
N VAL A 48 -2.83 -1.51 -6.65
CA VAL A 48 -1.78 -0.88 -5.85
C VAL A 48 -1.29 0.41 -6.52
N ILE A 49 -1.05 0.40 -7.83
CA ILE A 49 -0.68 1.59 -8.59
C ILE A 49 -1.77 2.67 -8.49
N LYS A 50 -3.04 2.28 -8.65
CA LYS A 50 -4.18 3.20 -8.51
C LYS A 50 -4.23 3.82 -7.12
N LEU A 51 -4.02 3.02 -6.08
CA LEU A 51 -4.04 3.46 -4.70
C LEU A 51 -2.88 4.43 -4.41
N VAL A 52 -1.65 4.08 -4.80
CA VAL A 52 -0.46 4.94 -4.64
C VAL A 52 -0.65 6.29 -5.34
N LYS A 53 -1.23 6.30 -6.55
CA LYS A 53 -1.52 7.55 -7.29
C LYS A 53 -2.56 8.44 -6.60
N GLN A 54 -3.41 7.91 -5.73
CA GLN A 54 -4.42 8.67 -4.99
C GLN A 54 -3.93 9.18 -3.64
N ILE A 55 -2.79 8.67 -3.14
CA ILE A 55 -2.17 9.18 -1.92
C ILE A 55 -1.31 10.38 -2.29
N ASP A 56 -1.66 11.55 -1.75
CA ASP A 56 -0.83 12.75 -1.87
C ASP A 56 0.42 12.59 -1.00
N ALA A 57 1.54 12.26 -1.65
CA ALA A 57 2.82 12.03 -1.02
C ALA A 57 3.92 12.77 -1.79
N PRO A 58 4.97 13.27 -1.10
CA PRO A 58 6.15 13.81 -1.76
C PRO A 58 6.73 12.83 -2.78
N LYS A 59 7.32 13.36 -3.85
CA LYS A 59 8.05 12.55 -4.82
C LYS A 59 9.13 11.73 -4.12
N ASP A 60 9.37 10.51 -4.62
CA ASP A 60 10.38 9.57 -4.11
C ASP A 60 10.11 9.11 -2.65
N THR A 61 8.87 9.27 -2.16
CA THR A 61 8.44 8.69 -0.87
C THR A 61 8.55 7.15 -0.93
N PRO A 62 9.27 6.51 0.02
CA PRO A 62 9.37 5.05 0.06
C PRO A 62 8.01 4.37 0.21
N ILE A 63 7.85 3.20 -0.39
CA ILE A 63 6.63 2.39 -0.29
C ILE A 63 6.96 1.08 0.42
N GLY A 64 6.24 0.78 1.49
CA GLY A 64 6.25 -0.52 2.16
C GLY A 64 4.98 -1.29 1.81
N ILE A 65 5.12 -2.58 1.52
CA ILE A 65 4.00 -3.46 1.16
C ILE A 65 3.96 -4.65 2.11
N CYS A 66 2.83 -4.84 2.79
CA CYS A 66 2.48 -6.07 3.46
C CYS A 66 1.82 -7.00 2.44
N PHE A 67 2.34 -8.23 2.34
CA PHE A 67 1.87 -9.24 1.41
C PHE A 67 1.49 -10.53 2.17
N PRO A 68 0.39 -11.23 1.82
CA PRO A 68 -0.13 -12.35 2.60
C PRO A 68 0.63 -13.66 2.30
N ALA A 69 1.95 -13.60 2.23
CA ALA A 69 2.84 -14.75 2.06
C ALA A 69 4.26 -14.40 2.58
N PRO A 70 5.12 -15.39 2.85
CA PRO A 70 6.54 -15.15 3.08
C PRO A 70 7.17 -14.42 1.90
N VAL A 71 8.03 -13.42 2.17
CA VAL A 71 8.76 -12.66 1.15
C VAL A 71 10.25 -12.82 1.40
N LYS A 72 10.98 -13.35 0.42
CA LYS A 72 12.44 -13.53 0.44
C LYS A 72 13.06 -12.76 -0.72
N ASN A 73 13.85 -11.75 -0.41
CA ASN A 73 14.50 -10.88 -1.41
C ASN A 73 13.50 -10.27 -2.42
N GLY A 74 12.25 -10.02 -1.98
CA GLY A 74 11.19 -9.45 -2.82
C GLY A 74 10.33 -10.47 -3.59
N VAL A 75 10.49 -11.77 -3.35
CA VAL A 75 9.71 -12.88 -3.96
C VAL A 75 9.06 -13.75 -2.90
#